data_AF-D9PFK2-F1
#
_entry.id   AF-D9PFK2-F1
#
_cell.length_a   1.000
_cell.length_b   1.000
_cell.length_c   1.000
_cell.angle_alpha   90.00
_cell.angle_beta   90.00
_cell.angle_gamma   90.00
#
_symmetry.space_group_name_H-M   'P 1'
#
loop_
_entity.id
_entity.type
_entity.pdbx_description
1 polymer ?
#
loop_
_entity_poly.entity_id
_entity_poly.type
_entity_poly.pdbx_seq_one_letter_code
_entity_poly.pdbx_strand_id
1 'polypeptide(L)'
;SFMGRVLNEPAISKDNLIMLKQGNSSDVKPLEDFLGTPMRSMQETIFAKNATPAQKLAANFYFMPILSQFVLGFIWIWTAIVSAFLYPHDLAIALLNDVGISGVFEEPLLYLASLLDFIIGVLTIVGWRLRELLVFQLIVILVYTIILTLFAPYHWLHPFGPLSKNLALLIMIYMMLLMKVKK
;
A
#
# COMPACT_ATOMS: atom_id res chain seq x y z
N SER A 1 1.27 -18.61 11.91
CA SER A 1 2.48 -17.82 12.26
C SER A 1 2.12 -16.34 12.43
N PHE A 2 2.90 -15.52 13.14
CA PHE A 2 2.76 -14.04 13.14
C PHE A 2 2.72 -13.51 11.69
N MET A 3 3.57 -14.08 10.84
CA MET A 3 3.65 -13.81 9.40
C MET A 3 2.32 -14.07 8.66
N GLY A 4 1.58 -15.12 9.02
CA GLY A 4 0.27 -15.42 8.41
C GLY A 4 -0.84 -14.43 8.81
N ARG A 5 -0.75 -13.84 10.01
CA ARG A 5 -1.68 -12.77 10.44
C ARG A 5 -1.36 -11.44 9.74
N VAL A 6 -0.08 -11.11 9.58
CA VAL A 6 0.36 -9.89 8.88
C VAL A 6 0.08 -9.97 7.37
N LEU A 7 0.25 -11.16 6.77
CA LEU A 7 -0.03 -11.40 5.35
C LEU A 7 -1.53 -11.66 5.07
N ASN A 8 -2.36 -11.82 6.11
CA ASN A 8 -3.74 -12.31 6.00
C ASN A 8 -3.86 -13.58 5.13
N GLU A 9 -2.90 -14.49 5.26
CA GLU A 9 -2.75 -15.63 4.37
C GLU A 9 -3.10 -16.95 5.05
N PRO A 10 -4.24 -17.58 4.70
CA PRO A 10 -4.65 -18.84 5.31
C PRO A 10 -3.65 -19.97 5.03
N ALA A 11 -2.93 -19.95 3.90
CA ALA A 11 -1.94 -20.98 3.56
C ALA A 11 -0.77 -21.07 4.57
N ILE A 12 -0.48 -19.98 5.30
CA ILE A 12 0.63 -19.89 6.28
C ILE A 12 0.08 -19.88 7.74
N SER A 13 -1.16 -20.31 7.91
CA SER A 13 -1.76 -20.50 9.23
C SER A 13 -1.02 -21.62 9.98
N LYS A 14 -1.04 -21.55 11.32
CA LYS A 14 -0.36 -22.56 12.15
C LYS A 14 -0.99 -23.94 11.94
N ASP A 15 -2.31 -23.98 11.81
CA ASP A 15 -3.08 -25.19 11.64
C ASP A 15 -2.84 -25.82 10.27
N ASN A 16 -2.79 -25.02 9.19
CA ASN A 16 -2.46 -25.52 7.86
C ASN A 16 -1.04 -26.08 7.79
N LEU A 17 -0.07 -25.47 8.49
CA LEU A 17 1.29 -26.02 8.58
C LEU A 17 1.35 -27.35 9.34
N ILE A 18 0.52 -27.53 10.37
CA ILE A 18 0.40 -28.79 11.10
C ILE A 18 -0.24 -29.86 10.20
N MET A 19 -1.34 -29.52 9.51
CA MET A 19 -2.02 -30.43 8.58
C MET A 19 -1.13 -30.81 7.39
N LEU A 20 -0.36 -29.87 6.85
CA LEU A 20 0.65 -30.14 5.80
C LEU A 20 1.70 -31.15 6.26
N LYS A 21 2.16 -31.04 7.52
CA LYS A 21 3.13 -31.98 8.09
C LYS A 21 2.55 -33.36 8.37
N GLN A 22 1.26 -33.45 8.70
CA GLN A 22 0.60 -34.73 8.97
C GLN A 22 0.39 -35.58 7.72
N GLY A 23 0.34 -34.94 6.54
CA GLY A 23 0.07 -35.62 5.27
C GLY A 23 -1.41 -36.00 5.16
N ASN A 24 -2.11 -35.42 4.18
CA ASN A 24 -3.52 -35.68 3.95
C ASN A 24 -3.70 -36.48 2.66
N SER A 25 -3.23 -37.73 2.66
CA SER A 25 -3.31 -38.63 1.50
C SER A 25 -3.95 -39.95 1.91
N SER A 26 -4.99 -40.36 1.20
CA SER A 26 -5.71 -41.62 1.41
C SER A 26 -5.80 -42.41 0.10
N ASP A 27 -6.06 -43.71 0.21
CA ASP A 27 -6.33 -44.53 -0.98
C ASP A 27 -7.56 -44.02 -1.73
N VAL A 28 -7.50 -44.06 -3.05
CA VAL A 28 -8.48 -43.46 -3.96
C VAL A 28 -9.61 -44.45 -4.29
N LYS A 29 -9.30 -45.76 -4.21
CA LYS A 29 -10.20 -46.86 -4.59
C LYS A 29 -11.57 -46.85 -3.90
N PRO A 30 -11.67 -46.65 -2.56
CA PRO A 30 -12.97 -46.68 -1.90
C PRO A 30 -13.92 -45.59 -2.41
N LEU A 31 -13.36 -44.47 -2.85
CA LEU A 31 -14.13 -43.34 -3.36
C LEU A 31 -14.50 -43.52 -4.83
N GLU A 32 -13.60 -44.11 -5.63
CA GLU A 32 -13.88 -44.51 -7.02
C GLU A 32 -14.97 -45.57 -7.09
N ASP A 33 -14.91 -46.58 -6.22
CA ASP A 33 -15.92 -47.65 -6.11
C ASP A 33 -17.30 -47.09 -5.73
N PHE A 34 -17.34 -46.06 -4.89
CA PHE A 34 -18.59 -45.40 -4.48
C PHE A 34 -19.17 -44.48 -5.57
N LEU A 35 -18.33 -43.69 -6.25
CA LEU A 35 -18.74 -42.71 -7.25
C LEU A 35 -18.91 -43.29 -8.66
N GLY A 36 -18.37 -44.49 -8.90
CA GLY A 36 -18.38 -45.14 -10.22
C GLY A 36 -17.60 -44.38 -11.29
N THR A 37 -16.73 -43.44 -10.90
CA THR A 37 -15.93 -42.62 -11.81
C THR A 37 -14.46 -42.59 -11.36
N PRO A 38 -13.49 -42.70 -12.29
CA PRO A 38 -12.08 -42.65 -11.94
C PRO A 38 -11.71 -41.24 -11.49
N MET A 39 -10.98 -41.16 -10.38
CA MET A 39 -10.51 -39.91 -9.83
C MET A 39 -9.31 -39.42 -10.65
N ARG A 40 -9.39 -38.17 -11.12
CA ARG A 40 -8.33 -37.58 -11.94
C ARG A 40 -7.27 -36.94 -11.06
N SER A 41 -6.01 -37.14 -11.44
CA SER A 41 -4.89 -36.52 -10.73
C SER A 41 -4.85 -35.00 -10.94
N MET A 42 -4.23 -34.27 -10.01
CA MET A 42 -3.98 -32.83 -10.19
C MET A 42 -3.11 -32.56 -11.43
N GLN A 43 -2.21 -33.48 -11.75
CA GLN A 43 -1.36 -33.42 -12.95
C GLN A 43 -2.20 -33.44 -14.24
N GLU A 44 -3.22 -34.29 -14.29
CA GLU A 44 -4.12 -34.43 -15.45
C GLU A 44 -5.13 -33.30 -15.61
N THR A 45 -5.35 -32.48 -14.58
CA THR A 45 -6.40 -31.46 -14.58
C THR A 45 -5.83 -30.04 -14.45
N ILE A 46 -5.20 -29.73 -13.32
CA ILE A 46 -4.72 -28.39 -12.99
C ILE A 46 -3.43 -28.08 -13.75
N PHE A 47 -2.47 -29.01 -13.77
CA PHE A 47 -1.19 -28.81 -14.44
C PHE A 47 -1.23 -29.11 -15.94
N ALA A 48 -2.32 -29.68 -16.44
CA ALA A 48 -2.52 -29.91 -17.88
C ALA A 48 -2.68 -28.61 -18.68
N LYS A 49 -3.07 -27.50 -18.03
CA LYS A 49 -3.23 -26.19 -18.66
C LYS A 49 -2.17 -25.22 -18.16
N ASN A 50 -1.52 -24.53 -19.10
CA ASN A 50 -0.63 -23.42 -18.76
C ASN A 50 -1.42 -22.31 -18.04
N ALA A 51 -0.80 -21.70 -17.03
CA ALA A 51 -1.37 -20.56 -16.33
C ALA A 51 -1.69 -19.42 -17.32
N THR A 52 -2.90 -18.88 -17.21
CA THR A 52 -3.34 -17.75 -18.05
C THR A 52 -2.49 -16.50 -17.73
N PRO A 53 -2.39 -15.53 -18.66
CA PRO A 53 -1.69 -14.28 -18.39
C PRO A 53 -2.19 -13.56 -17.13
N ALA A 54 -3.50 -13.61 -16.86
CA ALA A 54 -4.11 -13.03 -15.66
C ALA A 54 -3.66 -13.73 -14.37
N GLN A 55 -3.55 -15.07 -14.36
CA GLN A 55 -3.06 -15.84 -13.22
C GLN A 55 -1.58 -15.56 -12.94
N LYS A 56 -0.75 -15.48 -13.98
CA LYS A 56 0.67 -15.11 -13.85
C LYS A 56 0.83 -13.71 -13.28
N LEU A 57 0.04 -12.75 -13.76
CA LEU A 57 0.05 -11.39 -13.24
C LEU A 57 -0.35 -11.35 -11.76
N ALA A 58 -1.45 -12.00 -11.39
CA ALA A 58 -1.89 -12.06 -9.99
C ALA A 58 -0.82 -12.68 -9.08
N ALA A 59 -0.14 -13.74 -9.53
CA ALA A 59 0.95 -14.36 -8.79
C ALA A 59 2.15 -13.42 -8.63
N ASN A 60 2.56 -12.71 -9.69
CA ASN A 60 3.67 -11.76 -9.64
C ASN A 60 3.39 -10.56 -8.71
N PHE A 61 2.14 -10.11 -8.66
CA PHE A 61 1.71 -8.97 -7.84
C PHE A 61 1.19 -9.36 -6.45
N TYR A 62 1.35 -10.63 -6.06
CA TYR A 62 0.80 -11.15 -4.81
C TYR A 62 1.25 -10.37 -3.56
N PHE A 63 2.54 -10.02 -3.46
CA PHE A 63 3.08 -9.26 -2.33
C PHE A 63 2.99 -7.74 -2.46
N MET A 64 2.58 -7.22 -3.64
CA MET A 64 2.55 -5.78 -3.90
C MET A 64 1.68 -4.98 -2.93
N PRO A 65 0.44 -5.39 -2.58
CA PRO A 65 -0.39 -4.63 -1.67
C PRO A 65 0.25 -4.36 -0.30
N ILE A 66 1.08 -5.30 0.18
CA ILE A 66 1.75 -5.20 1.47
C ILE A 66 2.99 -4.32 1.34
N LEU A 67 3.80 -4.54 0.30
CA LEU A 67 4.96 -3.69 0.01
C LEU A 67 4.56 -2.24 -0.19
N SER A 68 3.52 -1.97 -1.00
CA SER A 68 2.99 -0.62 -1.22
C SER A 68 2.52 0.03 0.08
N GLN A 69 1.91 -0.72 1.00
CA GLN A 69 1.48 -0.17 2.30
C GLN A 69 2.68 0.30 3.14
N PHE A 70 3.73 -0.51 3.24
CA PHE A 70 4.93 -0.12 3.98
C PHE A 70 5.66 1.04 3.32
N VAL A 71 5.81 1.02 1.98
CA VAL A 71 6.46 2.10 1.23
C VAL A 71 5.68 3.40 1.37
N LEU A 72 4.36 3.37 1.22
CA LEU A 72 3.51 4.55 1.36
C LEU A 72 3.60 5.12 2.77
N GLY A 73 3.45 4.28 3.80
CA GLY A 73 3.58 4.72 5.18
C GLY A 73 4.98 5.27 5.52
N PHE A 74 6.03 4.65 4.97
CA PHE A 74 7.40 5.15 5.09
C PHE A 74 7.56 6.54 4.47
N ILE A 75 7.02 6.77 3.27
CA ILE A 75 7.10 8.07 2.59
C ILE A 75 6.51 9.18 3.48
N TRP A 76 5.31 8.98 4.04
CA TRP A 76 4.67 9.95 4.94
C TRP A 76 5.45 10.19 6.24
N ILE A 77 5.99 9.13 6.86
CA ILE A 77 6.82 9.29 8.07
C ILE A 77 8.11 10.03 7.74
N TRP A 78 8.72 9.71 6.60
CA TRP A 78 9.96 10.33 6.17
C TRP A 78 9.74 11.82 5.85
N THR A 79 8.66 12.19 5.16
CA THR A 79 8.35 13.61 4.91
C THR A 79 8.08 14.36 6.21
N ALA A 80 7.36 13.76 7.17
CA ALA A 80 7.16 14.36 8.49
C ALA A 80 8.48 14.65 9.21
N ILE A 81 9.39 13.67 9.25
CA ILE A 81 10.70 13.83 9.92
C ILE A 81 11.55 14.88 9.21
N VAL A 82 11.56 14.85 7.88
CA VAL A 82 12.34 15.81 7.09
C VAL A 82 11.82 17.23 7.32
N SER A 83 10.51 17.45 7.22
CA SER A 83 9.89 18.77 7.40
C SER A 83 10.02 19.31 8.82
N ALA A 84 9.95 18.45 9.84
CA ALA A 84 10.02 18.88 11.24
C ALA A 84 11.46 19.08 11.75
N PHE A 85 12.44 18.32 11.26
CA PHE A 85 13.76 18.24 11.91
C PHE A 85 14.98 18.34 10.99
N LEU A 86 14.91 17.87 9.74
CA LEU A 86 16.10 17.72 8.89
C LEU A 86 16.23 18.81 7.82
N TYR A 87 15.10 19.32 7.31
CA TYR A 87 15.11 20.37 6.31
C TYR A 87 15.42 21.72 6.97
N PRO A 88 16.27 22.58 6.37
CA PRO A 88 16.59 23.87 6.96
C PRO A 88 15.32 24.69 7.21
N HIS A 89 15.14 25.14 8.45
CA HIS A 89 13.91 25.76 8.90
C HIS A 89 13.53 26.98 8.04
N ASP A 90 14.49 27.86 7.75
CA ASP A 90 14.28 29.05 6.93
C ASP A 90 13.75 28.71 5.53
N LEU A 91 14.21 27.60 4.94
CA LEU A 91 13.72 27.12 3.65
C LEU A 91 12.33 26.50 3.76
N ALA A 92 12.03 25.79 4.86
CA ALA A 92 10.70 25.24 5.10
C ALA A 92 9.64 26.35 5.20
N ILE A 93 9.99 27.43 5.90
CA ILE A 93 9.17 28.63 6.06
C ILE A 93 9.03 29.39 4.73
N ALA A 94 10.10 29.50 3.94
CA ALA A 94 10.03 30.10 2.61
C ALA A 94 8.99 29.41 1.70
N LEU A 95 8.90 28.07 1.76
CA LEU A 95 7.90 27.30 1.01
C LEU A 95 6.45 27.60 1.43
N LEU A 96 6.21 27.91 2.71
CA LEU A 96 4.90 28.35 3.20
C LEU A 96 4.56 29.77 2.70
N ASN A 97 5.57 30.64 2.71
CA ASN A 97 5.45 32.01 2.21
C ASN A 97 5.11 32.07 0.70
N ASP A 98 5.63 31.13 -0.09
CA ASP A 98 5.29 30.98 -1.51
C ASP A 98 3.79 30.75 -1.76
N VAL A 99 3.09 30.22 -0.77
CA VAL A 99 1.65 29.94 -0.80
C VAL A 99 0.84 31.05 -0.12
N GLY A 100 1.50 32.13 0.31
CA GLY A 100 0.89 33.27 0.99
C GLY A 100 0.64 33.06 2.48
N ILE A 101 1.24 32.02 3.07
CA ILE A 101 1.14 31.74 4.51
C ILE A 101 2.33 32.42 5.18
N SER A 102 2.07 33.53 5.88
CA SER A 102 3.10 34.33 6.53
C SER A 102 2.75 34.75 7.95
N GLY A 103 3.76 35.13 8.74
CA GLY A 103 3.63 35.64 10.09
C GLY A 103 3.40 34.55 11.14
N VAL A 104 2.46 34.77 12.05
CA VAL A 104 2.28 33.95 13.27
C VAL A 104 1.86 32.50 12.97
N PHE A 105 1.41 32.21 11.74
CA PHE A 105 0.91 30.89 11.35
C PHE A 105 1.97 29.98 10.70
N GLU A 106 3.16 30.49 10.36
CA GLU A 106 4.18 29.72 9.62
C GLU A 106 4.65 28.49 10.41
N GLU A 107 5.15 28.68 11.63
CA GLU A 107 5.64 27.57 12.46
C GLU A 107 4.54 26.60 12.90
N PRO A 108 3.39 27.06 13.46
CA PRO A 108 2.35 26.13 13.90
C PRO A 108 1.83 25.26 12.75
N LEU A 109 1.69 25.83 11.56
CA LEU A 109 1.19 25.09 10.41
C LEU A 109 2.23 24.07 9.89
N LEU A 110 3.52 24.42 9.89
CA LEU A 110 4.60 23.50 9.53
C LEU A 110 4.60 22.25 10.43
N TYR A 111 4.54 22.45 11.75
CA TYR A 111 4.54 21.34 12.71
C TYR A 111 3.23 20.57 12.69
N LEU A 112 2.09 21.24 12.48
CA LEU A 112 0.79 20.57 12.35
C LEU A 112 0.72 19.70 11.09
N ALA A 113 1.24 20.19 9.96
CA ALA A 113 1.35 19.40 8.74
C ALA A 113 2.29 18.20 8.93
N SER A 114 3.46 18.41 9.55
CA SER A 114 4.41 17.34 9.85
C SER A 114 3.84 16.29 10.80
N LEU A 115 3.08 16.70 11.82
CA LEU A 115 2.39 15.78 12.73
C LEU A 115 1.31 14.97 12.01
N LEU A 116 0.54 15.62 11.13
CA LEU A 116 -0.48 14.97 10.31
C LEU A 116 0.14 13.91 9.40
N ASP A 117 1.24 14.24 8.71
CA ASP A 117 2.01 13.30 7.87
C ASP A 117 2.46 12.08 8.68
N PHE A 118 3.03 12.31 9.88
CA PHE A 118 3.49 11.24 10.74
C PHE A 118 2.35 10.30 11.16
N ILE A 119 1.22 10.86 11.58
CA ILE A 119 0.04 10.09 11.98
C ILE A 119 -0.49 9.29 10.78
N ILE A 120 -0.63 9.89 9.61
CA ILE A 120 -1.05 9.19 8.39
C ILE A 120 -0.12 8.02 8.11
N GLY A 121 1.20 8.24 8.16
CA GLY A 121 2.18 7.22 7.85
C GLY A 121 2.14 6.03 8.81
N VAL A 122 2.07 6.30 10.12
CA VAL A 122 1.96 5.26 11.15
C VAL A 122 0.66 4.47 10.99
N LEU A 123 -0.48 5.15 10.83
CA LEU A 123 -1.77 4.49 10.65
C LEU A 123 -1.83 3.66 9.36
N THR A 124 -1.13 4.09 8.32
CA THR A 124 -1.01 3.34 7.06
C THR A 124 -0.23 2.04 7.28
N ILE A 125 0.89 2.08 8.00
CA ILE A 125 1.68 0.89 8.32
C ILE A 125 0.89 -0.09 9.19
N VAL A 126 0.20 0.41 10.22
CA VAL A 126 -0.65 -0.42 11.11
C VAL A 126 -1.87 -0.99 10.37
N GLY A 127 -2.31 -0.34 9.28
CA GLY A 127 -3.48 -0.75 8.52
C GLY A 127 -4.80 -0.38 9.20
N TRP A 128 -4.80 0.60 10.11
CA TRP A 128 -6.02 1.03 10.80
C TRP A 128 -6.91 1.82 9.86
N ARG A 129 -8.15 1.36 9.63
CA ARG A 129 -9.11 1.97 8.70
C ARG A 129 -8.46 2.34 7.36
N LEU A 130 -7.69 1.39 6.82
CA LEU A 130 -6.77 1.63 5.71
C LEU A 130 -7.51 2.18 4.47
N ARG A 131 -8.73 1.73 4.20
CA ARG A 131 -9.50 2.22 3.04
C ARG A 131 -9.82 3.71 3.20
N GLU A 132 -10.35 4.12 4.34
CA GLU A 132 -10.67 5.51 4.64
C GLU A 132 -9.40 6.37 4.63
N LEU A 133 -8.30 5.84 5.19
CA LEU A 133 -7.02 6.52 5.24
C LEU A 133 -6.40 6.72 3.85
N LEU A 134 -6.51 5.74 2.95
CA LEU A 134 -6.06 5.87 1.56
C LEU A 134 -6.86 6.95 0.81
N VAL A 135 -8.18 7.00 1.01
CA VAL A 135 -9.01 8.08 0.44
C VAL A 135 -8.61 9.44 1.01
N PHE A 136 -8.38 9.52 2.32
CA PHE A 136 -7.91 10.75 2.97
C PHE A 136 -6.56 11.21 2.38
N GLN A 137 -5.61 10.30 2.18
CA GLN A 137 -4.33 10.61 1.54
C GLN A 137 -4.49 11.16 0.12
N LEU A 138 -5.40 10.60 -0.70
CA LEU A 138 -5.71 11.17 -2.02
C LEU A 138 -6.19 12.61 -1.90
N ILE A 139 -7.10 12.88 -0.96
CA ILE A 139 -7.62 14.23 -0.73
C ILE A 139 -6.49 15.17 -0.32
N VAL A 140 -5.67 14.79 0.66
CA VAL A 140 -4.54 15.62 1.13
C VAL A 140 -3.60 15.93 -0.05
N ILE A 141 -3.20 14.92 -0.82
CA ILE A 141 -2.31 15.09 -1.97
C ILE A 141 -2.89 16.03 -3.01
N LEU A 142 -4.17 15.85 -3.37
CA LEU A 142 -4.84 16.72 -4.34
C LEU A 142 -4.97 18.15 -3.82
N VAL A 143 -5.35 18.35 -2.56
CA VAL A 143 -5.53 19.68 -1.97
C VAL A 143 -4.23 20.47 -2.01
N TYR A 144 -3.12 19.94 -1.47
CA TYR A 144 -1.86 20.69 -1.48
C TYR A 144 -1.30 20.85 -2.91
N THR A 145 -1.52 19.89 -3.80
CA THR A 145 -1.10 19.99 -5.21
C THR A 145 -1.84 21.11 -5.93
N ILE A 146 -3.17 21.25 -5.71
CA ILE A 146 -3.98 22.33 -6.27
C ILE A 146 -3.51 23.68 -5.72
N ILE A 147 -3.31 23.77 -4.39
CA ILE A 147 -2.81 24.98 -3.74
C ILE A 147 -1.47 25.41 -4.36
N LEU A 148 -0.48 24.51 -4.44
CA LEU A 148 0.81 24.81 -5.05
C LEU A 148 0.68 25.17 -6.54
N THR A 149 -0.23 24.55 -7.27
CA THR A 149 -0.44 24.87 -8.69
C THR A 149 -1.02 26.27 -8.89
N LEU A 150 -1.85 26.77 -7.97
CA LEU A 150 -2.45 28.10 -8.06
C LEU A 150 -1.52 29.20 -7.53
N PHE A 151 -0.84 28.97 -6.41
CA PHE A 151 -0.07 30.00 -5.72
C PHE A 151 1.43 29.96 -6.03
N ALA A 152 1.99 28.78 -6.32
CA ALA A 152 3.42 28.59 -6.57
C ALA A 152 3.68 27.64 -7.78
N PRO A 153 3.15 27.96 -8.98
CA PRO A 153 3.18 27.06 -10.14
C PRO A 153 4.60 26.70 -10.60
N TYR A 154 5.60 27.51 -10.26
CA TYR A 154 6.99 27.27 -10.61
C TYR A 154 7.56 25.97 -10.00
N HIS A 155 6.96 25.44 -8.92
CA HIS A 155 7.34 24.14 -8.36
C HIS A 155 7.16 22.97 -9.33
N TRP A 156 6.36 23.11 -10.39
CA TRP A 156 6.27 22.13 -11.47
C TRP A 156 7.59 21.96 -12.23
N LEU A 157 8.39 23.03 -12.29
CA LEU A 157 9.68 23.06 -12.99
C LEU A 157 10.87 22.76 -12.06
N HIS A 158 10.62 22.42 -10.80
CA HIS A 158 11.68 22.11 -9.85
C HIS A 158 12.44 20.85 -10.30
N PRO A 159 13.79 20.83 -10.27
CA PRO A 159 14.61 19.76 -10.87
C PRO A 159 14.33 18.38 -10.28
N PHE A 160 13.92 18.33 -9.01
CA PHE A 160 13.56 17.08 -8.34
C PHE A 160 12.11 16.64 -8.52
N GLY A 161 11.28 17.42 -9.24
CA GLY A 161 9.90 17.09 -9.59
C GLY A 161 8.98 16.70 -8.43
N PRO A 162 8.89 17.48 -7.34
CA PRO A 162 8.07 17.12 -6.18
C PRO A 162 6.59 16.96 -6.54
N LEU A 163 6.04 17.87 -7.35
CA LEU A 163 4.65 17.82 -7.80
C LEU A 163 4.40 16.67 -8.81
N SER A 164 5.31 16.44 -9.76
CA SER A 164 5.14 15.37 -10.74
C SER A 164 5.19 13.98 -10.10
N LYS A 165 5.97 13.80 -9.02
CA LYS A 165 5.99 12.58 -8.21
C LYS A 165 4.65 12.29 -7.52
N ASN A 166 3.83 13.30 -7.24
CA ASN A 166 2.49 13.09 -6.67
C ASN A 166 1.60 12.25 -7.60
N LEU A 167 1.76 12.36 -8.93
CA LEU A 167 0.98 11.55 -9.87
C LEU A 167 1.25 10.05 -9.67
N ALA A 168 2.51 9.67 -9.46
CA ALA A 168 2.87 8.29 -9.17
C ALA A 168 2.28 7.83 -7.82
N LEU A 169 2.30 8.69 -6.79
CA LEU A 169 1.68 8.41 -5.50
C LEU A 169 0.15 8.23 -5.62
N LEU A 170 -0.52 9.09 -6.37
CA LEU A 170 -1.97 9.01 -6.60
C LEU A 170 -2.35 7.67 -7.27
N ILE A 171 -1.60 7.27 -8.31
CA ILE A 171 -1.81 5.98 -8.98
C ILE A 171 -1.54 4.82 -8.03
N MET A 172 -0.48 4.87 -7.22
CA MET A 172 -0.17 3.83 -6.24
C MET A 172 -1.29 3.68 -5.22
N ILE A 173 -1.78 4.79 -4.64
CA ILE A 173 -2.89 4.78 -3.67
C ILE A 173 -4.17 4.25 -4.33
N TYR A 174 -4.47 4.66 -5.56
CA TYR A 174 -5.62 4.15 -6.32
C TYR A 174 -5.53 2.65 -6.57
N MET A 175 -4.36 2.13 -6.98
CA MET A 175 -4.14 0.69 -7.15
C MET A 175 -4.29 -0.06 -5.82
N MET A 176 -3.77 0.49 -4.72
CA MET A 176 -3.96 -0.10 -3.39
C MET A 176 -5.42 -0.18 -2.98
N LEU A 177 -6.22 0.86 -3.27
CA LEU A 177 -7.67 0.83 -3.06
C LEU A 177 -8.29 -0.31 -3.86
N LEU A 178 -7.97 -0.47 -5.16
CA LEU A 178 -8.53 -1.56 -5.96
C LEU A 178 -8.14 -2.95 -5.46
N MET A 179 -6.88 -3.12 -5.04
CA MET A 179 -6.36 -4.42 -4.59
C MET A 179 -6.88 -4.83 -3.21
N LYS A 180 -7.06 -3.89 -2.28
CA LYS A 180 -7.51 -4.18 -0.90
C LYS A 180 -9.02 -4.02 -0.67
N VAL A 181 -9.78 -3.53 -1.66
CA VAL A 181 -11.25 -3.40 -1.57
C VAL A 181 -11.99 -4.72 -1.83
N LYS A 182 -11.30 -5.82 -2.16
CA LYS A 182 -11.94 -7.14 -2.23
C LYS A 182 -12.28 -7.65 -0.82
N LYS A 183 -13.57 -7.57 -0.50
CA LYS A 183 -14.25 -8.32 0.58
C LYS A 183 -14.29 -9.80 0.25
#